data_AF-A0A426ZHZ2-F1
#
_entry.id   AF-A0A426ZHZ2-F1
#
_cell.length_a   1.000
_cell.length_b   1.000
_cell.length_c   1.000
_cell.angle_alpha   90.00
_cell.angle_beta   90.00
_cell.angle_gamma   90.00
#
_symmetry.space_group_name_H-M   'P 1'
#
loop_
_entity.id
_entity.type
_entity.pdbx_description
1 polymer ?
#
loop_
_entity_poly.entity_id
_entity_poly.type
_entity_poly.pdbx_seq_one_letter_code
_entity_poly.pdbx_strand_id
1 'polypeptide(L)'
;WHPDGFTFATGNQDKTCRVWDIRNLSKSVAALRGNLGAIRSIRFTSDGQFMAMAEPADFVHIFDVGSGYNKQQELDFFGEISGISFSPDTEALFVGVWDRTYGSLLQYNRCRNYSYLDSLL
;
A
#
# COMPACT_ATOMS: atom_id res chain seq x y z
N TRP A 1 2.34 8.85 5.97
CA TRP A 1 3.56 9.03 6.78
C TRP A 1 3.92 7.70 7.37
N HIS A 2 5.19 7.36 7.34
CA HIS A 2 5.76 6.25 8.07
C HIS A 2 5.86 6.64 9.56
N PRO A 3 5.76 5.68 10.50
CA PRO A 3 5.79 5.97 11.94
C PRO A 3 7.14 6.51 12.45
N ASP A 4 8.21 6.44 11.65
CA ASP A 4 9.51 7.08 11.98
C ASP A 4 9.43 8.63 12.05
N GLY A 5 8.37 9.24 11.52
CA GLY A 5 8.17 10.69 11.51
C GLY A 5 9.01 11.44 10.47
N PHE A 6 9.84 10.75 9.68
CA PHE A 6 10.71 11.36 8.67
C PHE A 6 10.33 10.94 7.26
N THR A 7 9.79 9.73 7.11
CA THR A 7 9.48 9.15 5.81
C THR A 7 8.01 9.35 5.47
N PHE A 8 7.72 9.78 4.25
CA PHE A 8 6.36 9.82 3.71
C PHE A 8 6.35 9.44 2.24
N ALA A 9 5.17 9.11 1.72
CA ALA A 9 5.03 8.72 0.33
C ALA A 9 3.90 9.52 -0.34
N THR A 10 4.06 9.75 -1.63
CA THR A 10 3.15 10.50 -2.48
C THR A 10 2.78 9.64 -3.68
N GLY A 11 1.48 9.47 -3.91
CA GLY A 11 0.94 8.84 -5.10
C GLY A 11 0.66 9.89 -6.17
N ASN A 12 0.83 9.53 -7.44
CA ASN A 12 0.61 10.43 -8.56
C ASN A 12 -0.25 9.76 -9.64
N GLN A 13 -0.91 10.57 -10.46
CA GLN A 13 -1.65 10.14 -11.65
C GLN A 13 -0.73 9.67 -12.77
N ASP A 14 0.56 10.02 -12.72
CA ASP A 14 1.60 9.54 -13.66
C ASP A 14 1.99 8.06 -13.44
N LYS A 15 1.20 7.31 -12.65
CA LYS A 15 1.43 5.90 -12.33
C LYS A 15 2.71 5.65 -11.55
N THR A 16 3.13 6.64 -10.76
CA THR A 16 4.26 6.50 -9.83
C THR A 16 3.84 6.77 -8.40
N CYS A 17 4.50 6.07 -7.47
CA CYS A 17 4.51 6.40 -6.06
C CYS A 17 5.94 6.71 -5.65
N ARG A 18 6.16 7.87 -5.03
CA ARG A 18 7.49 8.28 -4.55
C ARG A 18 7.52 8.29 -3.05
N VAL A 19 8.62 7.79 -2.50
CA VAL A 19 8.93 7.82 -1.07
C VAL A 19 9.97 8.90 -0.84
N TRP A 20 9.77 9.70 0.20
CA TRP A 20 10.54 10.88 0.53
C TRP A 20 11.02 10.82 1.97
N ASP A 21 12.20 11.40 2.21
CA ASP A 21 12.67 11.75 3.53
C ASP A 21 12.53 13.27 3.68
N ILE A 22 11.77 13.72 4.68
CA ILE A 22 11.51 15.14 4.93
C ILE A 22 12.78 15.94 5.20
N ARG A 23 13.86 15.28 5.65
CA ARG A 23 15.17 15.90 5.90
C ARG A 23 15.92 16.20 4.61
N ASN A 24 15.54 15.58 3.49
CA ASN A 24 16.11 15.83 2.17
C ASN A 24 15.07 15.66 1.05
N LEU A 25 14.27 16.70 0.83
CA LEU A 25 13.24 16.72 -0.21
C LEU A 25 13.76 16.90 -1.64
N SER A 26 15.07 17.11 -1.84
CA SER A 26 15.64 17.31 -3.18
C SER A 26 15.62 16.04 -4.04
N LYS A 27 15.52 14.87 -3.41
CA LYS A 27 15.54 13.56 -4.06
C LYS A 27 14.63 12.58 -3.32
N SER A 28 13.85 11.80 -4.06
CA SER A 28 13.08 10.70 -3.49
C SER A 28 13.99 9.55 -3.07
N VAL A 29 13.70 8.94 -1.92
CA VAL A 29 14.37 7.73 -1.40
C VAL A 29 14.08 6.53 -2.30
N ALA A 30 12.82 6.40 -2.76
CA ALA A 30 12.40 5.38 -3.70
C ALA A 30 11.37 5.95 -4.69
N ALA A 31 11.36 5.40 -5.90
CA ALA A 31 10.36 5.69 -6.92
C ALA A 31 9.78 4.36 -7.40
N LEU A 32 8.60 4.02 -6.87
CA LEU A 32 7.85 2.82 -7.20
C LEU A 32 7.11 3.07 -8.52
N ARG A 33 7.37 2.18 -9.48
CA ARG A 33 6.93 2.26 -10.87
C ARG A 33 6.88 0.85 -11.44
N GLY A 34 6.15 0.66 -12.54
CA GLY A 34 5.97 -0.64 -13.17
C GLY A 34 4.56 -0.77 -13.72
N ASN A 35 3.92 -1.91 -13.47
CA ASN A 35 2.51 -2.13 -13.77
C ASN A 35 1.63 -1.49 -12.69
N LEU A 36 1.64 -0.16 -12.61
CA LEU A 36 0.82 0.62 -11.69
C LEU A 36 -0.18 1.47 -12.48
N GLY A 37 -1.35 1.68 -11.91
CA GLY A 37 -2.29 2.74 -12.22
C GLY A 37 -2.03 3.99 -11.39
N ALA A 38 -2.95 4.95 -11.49
CA ALA A 38 -2.89 6.16 -10.66
C ALA A 38 -3.01 5.75 -9.18
N ILE A 39 -2.26 6.38 -8.29
CA ILE A 39 -2.31 6.02 -6.86
C ILE A 39 -3.22 6.99 -6.11
N ARG A 40 -4.28 6.48 -5.50
CA ARG A 40 -5.29 7.29 -4.78
C ARG A 40 -5.18 7.23 -3.27
N SER A 41 -4.66 6.14 -2.72
CA SER A 41 -4.48 5.98 -1.28
C SER A 41 -3.15 5.34 -0.97
N ILE A 42 -2.53 5.77 0.13
CA ILE A 42 -1.28 5.22 0.65
C ILE A 42 -1.39 5.13 2.17
N ARG A 43 -1.00 4.00 2.74
CA ARG A 43 -0.94 3.78 4.19
C ARG A 43 0.33 3.04 4.56
N PHE A 44 0.93 3.44 5.67
CA PHE A 44 1.95 2.64 6.34
C PHE A 44 1.29 1.87 7.48
N THR A 45 1.82 0.70 7.76
CA THR A 45 1.56 -0.05 9.00
C THR A 45 2.10 0.74 10.20
N SER A 46 1.50 0.56 11.38
CA SER A 46 1.93 1.27 12.60
C SER A 46 3.32 0.83 13.11
N ASP A 47 3.76 -0.37 12.74
CA ASP A 47 5.14 -0.87 12.95
C ASP A 47 6.13 -0.39 11.88
N GLY A 48 5.63 0.22 10.79
CA GLY A 48 6.44 0.75 9.69
C GLY A 48 7.01 -0.32 8.75
N GLN A 49 6.71 -1.59 8.94
CA GLN A 49 7.31 -2.67 8.14
C GLN A 49 6.78 -2.71 6.71
N PHE A 50 5.53 -2.32 6.52
CA PHE A 50 4.85 -2.36 5.23
C PHE A 50 4.22 -1.02 4.86
N MET A 51 4.22 -0.76 3.54
CA MET A 51 3.47 0.32 2.91
C MET A 51 2.48 -0.28 1.92
N ALA A 52 1.20 0.03 2.07
CA ALA A 52 0.19 -0.27 1.06
C ALA A 52 -0.14 0.97 0.23
N MET A 53 -0.39 0.76 -1.05
CA MET A 53 -0.94 1.76 -1.95
C MET A 53 -2.07 1.17 -2.79
N ALA A 54 -3.12 1.94 -2.99
CA ALA A 54 -4.30 1.52 -3.73
C ALA A 54 -4.49 2.36 -4.99
N GLU A 55 -4.81 1.65 -6.07
CA GLU A 55 -5.31 2.22 -7.32
C GLU A 55 -6.79 2.63 -7.20
N PRO A 56 -7.36 3.37 -8.18
CA PRO A 56 -8.79 3.64 -8.24
C PRO A 56 -9.66 2.39 -8.28
N ALA A 57 -9.14 1.32 -8.88
CA ALA A 57 -9.82 0.06 -9.08
C ALA A 57 -8.76 -1.03 -9.21
N ASP A 58 -9.22 -2.26 -9.07
CA ASP A 58 -8.51 -3.50 -9.39
C ASP A 58 -7.35 -3.84 -8.46
N PHE A 59 -6.43 -2.93 -8.15
CA PHE A 59 -5.19 -3.29 -7.44
C PHE A 59 -4.92 -2.54 -6.14
N VAL A 60 -4.50 -3.31 -5.13
CA VAL A 60 -3.77 -2.81 -3.96
C VAL A 60 -2.39 -3.48 -3.95
N HIS A 61 -1.35 -2.68 -3.83
CA HIS A 61 0.04 -3.17 -3.75
C HIS A 61 0.57 -2.95 -2.35
N ILE A 62 1.25 -3.97 -1.80
CA ILE A 62 1.88 -3.95 -0.49
C ILE A 62 3.39 -4.12 -0.68
N PHE A 63 4.16 -3.17 -0.17
CA PHE A 63 5.62 -3.15 -0.24
C PHE A 63 6.24 -3.37 1.13
N ASP A 64 7.29 -4.17 1.16
CA ASP A 64 8.15 -4.31 2.33
C ASP A 64 9.17 -3.16 2.40
N VAL A 65 9.11 -2.40 3.50
CA VAL A 65 9.95 -1.21 3.72
C VAL A 65 11.41 -1.60 3.97
N GLY A 66 11.64 -2.69 4.70
CA GLY A 66 12.99 -3.16 5.06
C GLY A 66 13.85 -3.60 3.86
N SER A 67 13.20 -4.06 2.79
CA SER A 67 13.82 -4.43 1.52
C SER A 67 14.11 -3.24 0.61
N GLY A 68 13.82 -2.01 1.08
CA GLY A 68 13.88 -0.81 0.26
C GLY A 68 12.78 -0.77 -0.80
N TYR A 69 11.59 -1.28 -0.48
CA TYR A 69 10.42 -1.34 -1.37
C TYR A 69 10.60 -2.21 -2.62
N ASN A 70 11.53 -3.17 -2.59
CA ASN A 70 11.79 -4.06 -3.73
C ASN A 70 10.93 -5.33 -3.72
N LYS A 71 10.40 -5.72 -2.56
CA LYS A 71 9.45 -6.83 -2.46
C LYS A 71 8.02 -6.29 -2.45
N GLN A 72 7.20 -6.81 -3.34
CA GLN A 72 5.82 -6.39 -3.56
C GLN A 72 4.88 -7.59 -3.55
N GLN A 73 3.74 -7.45 -2.89
CA GLN A 73 2.55 -8.27 -3.11
C GLN A 73 1.51 -7.41 -3.81
N GLU A 74 0.79 -8.01 -4.75
CA GLU A 74 -0.34 -7.39 -5.42
C GLU A 74 -1.61 -8.16 -5.04
N LEU A 75 -2.63 -7.41 -4.63
CA LEU A 75 -3.96 -7.91 -4.35
C LEU A 75 -4.88 -7.41 -5.44
N ASP A 76 -5.53 -8.34 -6.13
CA ASP A 76 -6.48 -8.07 -7.21
C ASP A 76 -7.92 -8.09 -6.68
N PHE A 77 -8.75 -7.21 -7.23
CA PHE A 77 -10.12 -6.95 -6.84
C PHE A 77 -10.98 -6.72 -8.08
N PHE A 78 -12.25 -7.07 -8.01
CA PHE A 78 -13.23 -6.61 -8.99
C PHE A 78 -14.00 -5.43 -8.42
N GLY A 79 -13.72 -4.22 -8.92
CA GLY A 79 -14.45 -3.00 -8.54
C GLY A 79 -13.55 -1.84 -8.14
N GLU A 80 -14.18 -0.72 -7.78
CA GLU A 80 -13.48 0.48 -7.34
C GLU A 80 -13.02 0.35 -5.89
N ILE A 81 -11.81 0.80 -5.62
CA ILE A 81 -11.25 0.85 -4.27
C ILE A 81 -11.56 2.22 -3.67
N SER A 82 -12.48 2.23 -2.71
CA SER A 82 -12.89 3.44 -1.99
C SER A 82 -11.86 3.88 -0.95
N GLY A 83 -11.05 2.95 -0.43
CA GLY A 83 -10.00 3.24 0.53
C GLY A 83 -9.38 1.99 1.15
N ILE A 84 -8.28 2.22 1.86
CA ILE A 84 -7.53 1.19 2.58
C ILE A 84 -7.15 1.67 3.98
N SER A 85 -7.09 0.76 4.94
CA SER A 85 -6.58 1.02 6.29
C SER A 85 -5.95 -0.22 6.90
N PHE A 86 -4.81 -0.07 7.54
CA PHE A 86 -4.28 -1.11 8.43
C PHE A 86 -4.95 -1.03 9.79
N SER A 87 -5.07 -2.17 10.48
CA SER A 87 -5.39 -2.20 11.90
C SER A 87 -4.24 -1.62 12.73
N PRO A 88 -4.53 -1.03 13.91
CA PRO A 88 -3.49 -0.47 14.78
C PRO A 88 -2.45 -1.47 15.27
N ASP A 89 -2.82 -2.76 15.36
CA ASP A 89 -1.97 -3.88 15.75
C ASP A 89 -1.17 -4.48 14.59
N THR A 90 -1.28 -3.89 13.39
CA THR A 90 -0.65 -4.31 12.13
C THR A 90 -1.03 -5.69 11.61
N GLU A 91 -2.01 -6.37 12.19
CA GLU A 91 -2.38 -7.74 11.80
C GLU A 91 -3.34 -7.81 10.60
N ALA A 92 -4.08 -6.73 10.31
CA ALA A 92 -5.10 -6.74 9.27
C ALA A 92 -5.00 -5.52 8.34
N LEU A 93 -5.26 -5.76 7.06
CA LEU A 93 -5.53 -4.74 6.06
C LEU A 93 -7.02 -4.78 5.71
N PHE A 94 -7.69 -3.64 5.83
CA PHE A 94 -9.06 -3.45 5.39
C PHE A 94 -9.07 -2.71 4.06
N VAL A 95 -9.83 -3.25 3.10
CA VAL A 95 -10.01 -2.67 1.76
C VAL A 95 -11.50 -2.47 1.52
N GLY A 96 -11.90 -1.22 1.32
CA GLY A 96 -13.27 -0.89 0.93
C GLY A 96 -13.40 -1.00 -0.59
N VAL A 97 -14.19 -1.95 -1.07
CA VAL A 97 -14.46 -2.16 -2.50
C VAL A 97 -15.92 -1.83 -2.78
N TRP A 98 -16.18 -1.14 -3.89
CA TRP A 98 -17.55 -0.88 -4.30
C TRP A 98 -17.71 -1.00 -5.81
N ASP A 99 -18.90 -1.39 -6.24
CA ASP A 99 -19.35 -1.31 -7.63
C ASP A 99 -20.73 -0.64 -7.68
N ARG A 100 -21.34 -0.57 -8.87
CA ARG A 100 -22.66 0.07 -9.05
C ARG A 100 -23.79 -0.55 -8.22
N THR A 101 -23.60 -1.76 -7.68
CA THR A 101 -24.65 -2.57 -7.05
C THR A 101 -24.34 -2.88 -5.58
N TYR A 102 -23.06 -3.04 -5.22
CA TYR A 102 -22.62 -3.51 -3.90
C TYR A 102 -21.42 -2.70 -3.39
N GLY A 103 -21.46 -2.34 -2.12
CA GLY A 103 -20.30 -1.92 -1.35
C GLY A 103 -19.91 -3.01 -0.36
N SER A 104 -18.62 -3.28 -0.20
CA SER A 104 -18.09 -4.30 0.71
C SER A 104 -16.81 -3.82 1.39
N LEU A 105 -16.59 -4.30 2.61
CA LEU A 105 -15.35 -4.14 3.33
C LEU A 105 -14.67 -5.50 3.44
N LEU A 106 -13.52 -5.65 2.81
CA LEU A 106 -12.74 -6.88 2.84
C LEU A 106 -11.65 -6.76 3.89
N GLN A 107 -11.44 -7.83 4.66
CA GLN A 107 -10.39 -7.93 5.66
C GLN A 107 -9.35 -8.97 5.22
N TYR A 108 -8.10 -8.55 5.17
CA TYR A 108 -6.94 -9.39 4.88
C TYR A 108 -6.06 -9.47 6.11
N ASN A 109 -6.06 -10.61 6.79
CA ASN A 109 -5.17 -10.86 7.91
C ASN A 109 -3.77 -11.22 7.39
N ARG A 110 -2.73 -10.84 8.13
CA ARG A 110 -1.37 -11.34 7.91
C ARG A 110 -1.38 -12.84 8.17
N CYS A 111 -1.13 -13.65 7.13
CA CYS A 111 -0.91 -15.07 7.31
C CYS A 111 0.37 -15.31 8.11
N ARG A 112 0.40 -16.40 8.88
CA ARG A 112 1.45 -16.71 9.87
C ARG A 112 2.84 -16.81 9.24
N ASN A 113 3.54 -15.68 9.19
CA ASN A 113 5.00 -15.52 9.20
C ASN A 113 5.45 -14.04 9.31
N TYR A 114 4.57 -13.15 9.79
CA TYR A 114 4.80 -11.70 9.82
C TYR A 114 5.02 -11.06 8.43
N SER A 115 4.74 -11.77 7.34
CA SER A 115 4.92 -11.33 5.96
C SER A 115 3.57 -11.29 5.23
N TYR A 116 3.22 -10.16 4.62
CA TYR A 116 2.15 -10.11 3.62
C TYR A 116 2.54 -10.93 2.36
N LEU A 117 3.84 -11.00 2.08
CA LEU A 117 4.43 -11.55 0.85
C LEU A 117 4.41 -13.08 0.70
N ASP A 118 3.97 -13.84 1.70
CA ASP A 118 4.04 -15.31 1.70
C ASP A 118 2.76 -16.01 1.20
N SER A 119 1.96 -15.37 0.34
CA SER A 119 0.94 -16.09 -0.44
C SER A 119 1.59 -16.71 -1.68
N LEU A 120 1.96 -17.99 -1.60
CA LEU A 120 2.32 -18.79 -2.78
C LEU A 120 1.10 -18.91 -3.71
N LEU A 121 1.37 -18.76 -5.01
CA LEU A 121 0.50 -19.16 -6.14
C LEU A 121 0.05 -20.62 -6.02
#